data_AF-A0A5M3XDG2-F1
#
_entry.id   AF-A0A5M3XDG2-F1
#
_cell.length_a   1.000
_cell.length_b   1.000
_cell.length_c   1.000
_cell.angle_alpha   90.00
_cell.angle_beta   90.00
_cell.angle_gamma   90.00
#
_symmetry.space_group_name_H-M   'P 1'
#
loop_
_entity.id
_entity.type
_entity.pdbx_description
1 polymer ?
#
loop_
_entity_poly.entity_id
_entity_poly.type
_entity_poly.pdbx_seq_one_letter_code
_entity_poly.pdbx_strand_id
1 'polypeptide(L)'
;MGGGLGLRTASAAEIGALRDRAAQAVQAVYGRFGLADFTHEQVKSAVDAAGSKDLTASDAVAILHAAWTIRETGLTMADVMTALCRAGGQDQRHRRPRAHLPDRRPPVRFRHRDRPASQGHRAHPPGATCPELYSIAVH
;
A
#
# COMPACT_ATOMS: atom_id res chain seq x y z
N MET A 1 29.01 24.26 0.62
CA MET A 1 28.71 22.94 1.21
C MET A 1 27.23 22.90 1.61
N GLY A 2 26.36 22.41 0.72
CA GLY A 2 24.91 22.32 0.96
C GLY A 2 24.50 20.86 1.13
N GLY A 3 24.69 20.31 2.33
CA GLY A 3 24.32 18.94 2.66
C GLY A 3 22.86 18.84 3.09
N GLY A 4 21.95 18.57 2.16
CA GLY A 4 20.57 18.23 2.51
C GLY A 4 20.48 16.76 2.92
N LEU A 5 20.24 16.49 4.20
CA LEU A 5 20.17 15.15 4.81
C LEU A 5 18.95 14.30 4.40
N GLY A 6 18.36 14.54 3.22
CA GLY A 6 17.26 13.74 2.67
C GLY A 6 15.93 13.78 3.45
N LEU A 7 15.85 14.53 4.55
CA LEU A 7 14.66 14.67 5.38
C LEU A 7 14.13 16.11 5.32
N ARG A 8 12.82 16.24 5.49
CA ARG A 8 12.12 17.53 5.61
C ARG A 8 11.31 17.55 6.89
N THR A 9 11.20 18.73 7.51
CA THR A 9 10.26 18.93 8.60
C THR A 9 8.82 18.87 8.07
N ALA A 10 7.91 18.41 8.90
CA ALA A 10 6.48 18.36 8.62
C ALA A 10 5.73 18.80 9.88
N SER A 11 4.57 19.42 9.70
CA SER A 11 3.69 19.77 10.81
C SER A 11 3.02 18.51 11.40
N ALA A 12 2.62 18.58 12.66
CA ALA A 12 1.87 17.49 13.30
C ALA A 12 0.57 17.15 12.53
N ALA A 13 -0.11 18.16 11.99
CA ALA A 13 -1.31 17.97 11.18
C ALA A 13 -1.03 17.23 9.87
N GLU A 14 0.09 17.52 9.19
CA GLU A 14 0.48 16.79 7.98
C GLU A 14 0.84 15.33 8.28
N ILE A 15 1.53 15.08 9.39
CA ILE A 15 1.87 13.73 9.85
C ILE A 15 0.59 12.96 10.20
N GLY A 16 -0.31 13.55 10.98
CA GLY A 16 -1.58 12.94 11.36
C GLY A 16 -2.45 12.56 10.16
N ALA A 17 -2.63 13.47 9.20
CA ALA A 17 -3.39 13.18 7.99
C ALA A 17 -2.77 12.06 7.13
N LEU A 18 -1.44 11.99 7.06
CA LEU A 18 -0.74 10.91 6.36
C LEU A 18 -0.93 9.57 7.07
N ARG A 19 -0.83 9.55 8.40
CA ARG A 19 -1.00 8.35 9.22
C ARG A 19 -2.43 7.83 9.18
N ASP A 20 -3.42 8.71 9.22
CA ASP A 20 -4.84 8.35 9.07
C ASP A 20 -5.10 7.66 7.74
N ARG A 21 -4.64 8.26 6.62
CA ARG A 21 -4.75 7.62 5.30
C ARG A 21 -4.04 6.27 5.25
N ALA A 22 -2.83 6.18 5.79
CA ALA A 22 -2.07 4.94 5.79
C ALA A 22 -2.77 3.84 6.60
N ALA A 23 -3.30 4.17 7.79
CA ALA A 23 -3.99 3.22 8.66
C ALA A 23 -5.28 2.71 8.01
N GLN A 24 -6.07 3.60 7.40
CA GLN A 24 -7.28 3.22 6.64
C GLN A 24 -6.95 2.34 5.42
N ALA A 25 -5.88 2.65 4.70
CA ALA A 25 -5.43 1.82 3.57
C ALA A 25 -5.04 0.41 4.01
N VAL A 26 -4.31 0.29 5.13
CA VAL A 26 -3.97 -1.00 5.74
C VAL A 26 -5.22 -1.75 6.17
N GLN A 27 -6.16 -1.08 6.85
CA GLN A 27 -7.45 -1.68 7.24
C GLN A 27 -8.21 -2.24 6.04
N ALA A 28 -8.33 -1.47 4.96
CA ALA A 28 -9.04 -1.89 3.76
C ALA A 28 -8.39 -3.12 3.10
N VAL A 29 -7.05 -3.16 3.02
CA VAL A 29 -6.31 -4.30 2.46
C VAL A 29 -6.47 -5.53 3.35
N TYR A 30 -6.27 -5.40 4.66
CA TYR A 30 -6.35 -6.52 5.58
C TYR A 30 -7.75 -7.10 5.66
N GLY A 31 -8.79 -6.25 5.73
CA GLY A 31 -10.17 -6.69 5.70
C GLY A 31 -10.55 -7.37 4.38
N ARG A 32 -10.05 -6.86 3.24
CA ARG A 32 -10.31 -7.46 1.92
C ARG A 32 -9.81 -8.90 1.79
N PHE A 33 -8.68 -9.20 2.42
CA PHE A 33 -8.05 -10.53 2.37
C PHE A 33 -8.36 -11.38 3.61
N GLY A 34 -9.21 -10.90 4.53
CA GLY A 34 -9.53 -11.63 5.76
C GLY A 34 -8.33 -11.84 6.69
N LEU A 35 -7.34 -10.94 6.63
CA LEU A 35 -6.10 -11.05 7.40
C LEU A 35 -6.27 -10.50 8.82
N ALA A 36 -7.06 -9.46 8.97
CA ALA A 36 -7.49 -8.90 10.25
C ALA A 36 -8.75 -8.07 10.05
N ASP A 37 -9.54 -7.95 11.11
CA ASP A 37 -10.70 -7.06 11.19
C ASP A 37 -10.40 -5.94 12.19
N PHE A 38 -9.71 -4.89 11.72
CA PHE A 38 -9.37 -3.77 12.58
C PHE A 38 -10.58 -2.88 12.81
N THR A 39 -10.86 -2.54 14.07
CA THR A 39 -11.93 -1.58 14.40
C THR A 39 -11.51 -0.15 14.09
N HIS A 40 -12.49 0.76 14.01
CA HIS A 40 -12.24 2.19 13.82
C HIS A 40 -11.37 2.79 14.94
N GLU A 41 -11.57 2.33 16.17
CA GLU A 41 -10.81 2.75 17.35
C GLU A 41 -9.36 2.28 17.25
N GLN A 42 -9.12 1.05 16.80
CA GLN A 42 -7.76 0.54 16.57
C GLN A 42 -7.05 1.34 15.48
N VAL A 43 -7.74 1.68 14.39
CA VAL A 43 -7.20 2.52 13.31
C VAL A 43 -6.85 3.91 13.83
N LYS A 44 -7.73 4.55 14.62
CA LYS A 44 -7.45 5.85 15.25
C LYS A 44 -6.26 5.80 16.21
N SER A 45 -6.18 4.77 17.05
CA SER A 45 -5.05 4.57 17.97
C SER A 45 -3.72 4.51 17.22
N ALA A 46 -3.70 3.91 16.03
CA ALA A 46 -2.50 3.83 15.20
C ALA A 46 -2.07 5.19 14.61
N VAL A 47 -2.99 6.15 14.46
CA VAL A 47 -2.69 7.52 13.99
C VAL A 47 -1.91 8.30 15.04
N ASP A 48 -2.28 8.16 16.31
CA ASP A 48 -1.72 8.95 17.41
C ASP A 48 -0.54 8.26 18.12
N ALA A 49 -0.34 6.96 17.89
CA ALA A 49 0.73 6.18 18.53
C ALA A 49 2.13 6.80 18.33
N ALA A 50 2.93 6.91 19.39
CA ALA A 50 4.36 7.22 19.28
C ALA A 50 5.17 5.96 18.91
N GLY A 51 4.68 4.78 19.27
CA GLY A 51 5.28 3.50 18.88
C GLY A 51 4.40 2.29 19.18
N SER A 52 4.97 1.09 19.05
CA SER A 52 4.25 -0.17 19.21
C SER A 52 3.62 -0.38 20.59
N LYS A 53 4.11 0.32 21.61
CA LYS A 53 3.55 0.28 22.98
C LYS A 53 2.19 0.97 23.10
N ASP A 54 1.88 1.88 22.18
CA ASP A 54 0.61 2.61 22.16
C ASP A 54 -0.44 1.92 21.27
N LEU A 55 -0.05 0.83 20.59
CA LEU A 55 -0.98 0.01 19.83
C LEU A 55 -1.67 -0.97 20.78
N THR A 56 -2.95 -1.20 20.56
CA THR A 56 -3.71 -2.23 21.29
C THR A 56 -3.00 -3.58 21.19
N ALA A 57 -2.99 -4.35 22.30
CA ALA A 57 -2.32 -5.65 22.36
C ALA A 57 -2.71 -6.54 21.16
N SER A 58 -1.70 -7.03 20.45
CA SER A 58 -1.89 -7.83 19.25
C SER A 58 -2.10 -9.30 19.62
N ASP A 59 -3.12 -9.93 19.03
CA ASP A 59 -3.36 -11.36 19.17
C ASP A 59 -2.34 -12.14 18.32
N ALA A 60 -1.42 -12.82 19.00
CA ALA A 60 -0.36 -13.60 18.35
C ALA A 60 -0.92 -14.73 17.46
N VAL A 61 -2.07 -15.31 17.81
CA VAL A 61 -2.73 -16.34 17.01
C VAL A 61 -3.27 -15.74 15.72
N ALA A 62 -3.92 -14.58 15.80
CA ALA A 62 -4.41 -13.85 14.62
C ALA A 62 -3.25 -13.45 13.68
N ILE A 63 -2.13 -12.99 14.22
CA ILE A 63 -0.92 -12.68 13.43
C ILE A 63 -0.40 -13.92 12.71
N LEU A 64 -0.28 -15.05 13.41
CA LEU A 64 0.21 -16.29 12.82
C LEU A 64 -0.73 -16.80 11.73
N HIS A 65 -2.05 -16.71 11.95
CA HIS A 65 -3.06 -17.07 10.97
C HIS A 65 -2.98 -16.19 9.71
N ALA A 66 -2.81 -14.88 9.87
CA ALA A 66 -2.61 -13.95 8.75
C ALA A 66 -1.34 -14.30 7.95
N ALA A 67 -0.22 -14.56 8.63
CA ALA A 67 1.04 -14.95 8.00
C ALA A 67 0.91 -16.28 7.23
N TRP A 68 0.18 -17.26 7.78
CA TRP A 68 -0.11 -18.51 7.07
C TRP A 68 -1.00 -18.27 5.85
N THR A 69 -2.07 -17.50 6.01
CA THR A 69 -3.00 -17.15 4.90
C THR A 69 -2.26 -16.49 3.75
N ILE A 70 -1.38 -15.51 4.02
CA ILE A 70 -0.57 -14.84 2.99
C ILE A 70 0.27 -15.87 2.20
N ARG A 71 0.89 -16.82 2.88
CA ARG A 71 1.73 -17.84 2.24
C ARG A 71 0.93 -18.84 1.42
N GLU A 72 -0.14 -19.41 1.97
CA GLU A 72 -0.94 -20.44 1.32
C GLU A 72 -1.74 -19.92 0.13
N THR A 73 -2.23 -18.69 0.22
CA THR A 73 -3.01 -18.08 -0.87
C THR A 73 -2.11 -17.56 -2.00
N GLY A 74 -0.80 -17.51 -1.79
CA GLY A 74 0.15 -16.93 -2.73
C GLY A 74 -0.08 -15.43 -2.95
N LEU A 75 -0.54 -14.72 -1.92
CA LEU A 75 -0.88 -13.30 -2.01
C LEU A 75 0.34 -12.48 -2.45
N THR A 76 0.20 -11.76 -3.56
CA THR A 76 1.30 -11.01 -4.18
C THR A 76 1.15 -9.51 -3.97
N MET A 77 2.21 -8.76 -4.26
CA MET A 77 2.13 -7.30 -4.31
C MET A 77 1.14 -6.77 -5.35
N ALA A 78 0.91 -7.50 -6.46
CA ALA A 78 -0.08 -7.10 -7.46
C ALA A 78 -1.51 -7.17 -6.89
N ASP A 79 -1.79 -8.15 -6.04
CA ASP A 79 -3.08 -8.27 -5.35
C ASP A 79 -3.29 -7.12 -4.35
N VAL A 80 -2.25 -6.79 -3.57
CA VAL A 80 -2.26 -5.64 -2.65
C VAL A 80 -2.51 -4.34 -3.40
N MET A 81 -1.81 -4.11 -4.51
CA MET A 81 -2.00 -2.91 -5.34
C MET A 81 -3.40 -2.83 -5.93
N THR A 82 -3.96 -3.98 -6.32
CA THR A 82 -5.35 -4.06 -6.82
C THR A 82 -6.36 -3.77 -5.71
N ALA A 83 -6.14 -4.29 -4.51
CA ALA A 83 -6.97 -3.99 -3.33
C ALA A 83 -6.89 -2.50 -2.97
N LEU A 84 -5.69 -1.92 -2.94
CA LEU A 84 -5.46 -0.50 -2.71
C LEU A 84 -6.10 0.37 -3.79
N CYS A 85 -6.06 0.00 -5.07
CA CYS A 85 -6.72 0.80 -6.11
C CYS A 85 -8.25 0.79 -5.95
N ARG A 86 -8.82 -0.37 -5.62
CA ARG A 86 -10.26 -0.51 -5.36
C ARG A 86 -10.70 0.26 -4.10
N ALA A 87 -9.85 0.29 -3.07
CA ALA A 87 -10.08 1.09 -1.86
C ALA A 87 -9.83 2.59 -2.11
N GLY A 88 -8.83 2.94 -2.90
CA GLY A 88 -8.41 4.29 -3.23
C GLY A 88 -9.37 5.06 -4.14
N GLY A 89 -10.34 4.38 -4.76
CA GLY A 89 -11.56 5.03 -5.28
C GLY A 89 -12.30 5.86 -4.22
N GLN A 90 -12.11 5.55 -2.93
CA GLN A 90 -12.65 6.27 -1.78
C GLN A 90 -11.70 7.38 -1.25
N ASP A 91 -10.46 7.48 -1.73
CA ASP A 91 -9.42 8.44 -1.27
C ASP A 91 -9.48 9.81 -2.01
N GLN A 92 -10.55 10.07 -2.78
CA GLN A 92 -10.73 11.34 -3.50
C GLN A 92 -10.94 12.56 -2.60
N ARG A 93 -10.98 12.39 -1.27
CA ARG A 93 -11.31 13.46 -0.32
C ARG A 93 -10.14 14.45 -0.04
N HIS A 94 -8.88 14.07 -0.24
CA HIS A 94 -7.72 14.91 0.14
C HIS A 94 -6.54 14.87 -0.85
N ARG A 95 -6.83 14.83 -2.16
CA ARG A 95 -5.78 15.04 -3.17
C ARG A 95 -5.42 16.52 -3.20
N ARG A 96 -4.30 16.92 -2.57
CA ARG A 96 -3.69 18.22 -2.89
C ARG A 96 -3.35 18.22 -4.39
N PRO A 97 -3.63 19.30 -5.15
CA PRO A 97 -3.15 19.41 -6.52
C PRO A 97 -1.62 19.20 -6.51
N ARG A 98 -1.12 18.33 -7.39
CA ARG A 98 0.32 18.15 -7.58
C ARG A 98 0.90 19.54 -7.86
N ALA A 99 1.69 20.09 -6.94
CA ALA A 99 2.55 21.22 -7.26
C ALA A 99 3.51 20.75 -8.37
N HIS A 100 3.59 21.56 -9.42
CA HIS A 100 4.35 21.34 -10.64
C HIS A 100 5.76 20.81 -10.32
N LEU A 101 6.01 19.52 -10.57
CA LEU A 101 7.35 18.97 -10.57
C LEU A 101 7.97 19.32 -11.93
N PRO A 102 9.14 20.00 -11.99
CA PRO A 102 9.80 20.23 -13.26
C PRO A 102 10.22 18.90 -13.89
N ASP A 103 10.08 18.86 -15.21
CA ASP A 103 10.32 17.75 -16.13
C ASP A 103 11.44 16.81 -15.68
N ARG A 104 11.05 15.58 -15.28
CA ARG A 104 12.01 14.48 -15.12
C ARG A 104 12.04 13.69 -16.41
N ARG A 105 13.21 13.75 -17.07
CA ARG A 105 13.60 12.97 -18.25
C ARG A 105 13.05 11.54 -18.21
N PRO A 106 12.59 10.99 -19.36
CA PRO A 106 12.04 9.64 -19.41
C PRO A 106 13.08 8.60 -19.00
N PRO A 107 12.67 7.48 -18.35
CA PRO A 107 13.62 6.44 -17.97
C PRO A 107 14.21 5.76 -19.20
N VAL A 108 15.50 5.44 -19.11
CA VAL A 108 16.26 4.64 -20.07
C VAL A 108 15.56 3.29 -20.33
N ARG A 109 15.33 2.95 -21.60
CA ARG A 109 14.74 1.67 -22.01
C ARG A 109 15.74 0.54 -21.72
N PHE A 110 15.48 -0.28 -20.71
CA PHE A 110 16.17 -1.56 -20.53
C PHE A 110 15.60 -2.57 -21.54
N ARG A 111 16.47 -3.21 -22.33
CA ARG A 111 16.08 -4.36 -23.16
C ARG A 111 15.89 -5.58 -22.27
N HIS A 112 14.68 -6.11 -22.27
CA HIS A 112 14.29 -7.37 -21.64
C HIS A 112 15.18 -8.51 -22.18
N ARG A 113 15.79 -9.31 -21.28
CA ARG A 113 16.49 -10.55 -21.63
C ARG A 113 15.57 -11.71 -21.21
N ASP A 114 15.36 -12.64 -22.12
CA ASP A 114 14.42 -13.76 -22.02
C ASP A 114 14.60 -14.58 -20.74
N ARG A 115 13.48 -14.90 -20.07
CA ARG A 115 13.40 -15.91 -19.01
C ARG A 115 12.21 -16.83 -19.28
N PRO A 116 12.39 -18.17 -19.22
CA PRO A 116 11.40 -19.12 -19.74
C PRO A 116 10.20 -19.30 -18.82
N ALA A 117 9.09 -19.70 -19.43
CA ALA A 117 7.81 -19.95 -18.81
C ALA A 117 7.76 -21.29 -18.06
N SER A 118 7.33 -21.26 -16.80
CA SER A 118 6.67 -22.36 -16.10
C SER A 118 5.72 -21.74 -15.06
N GLN A 119 4.45 -21.53 -15.38
CA GLN A 119 3.31 -22.45 -15.28
C GLN A 119 2.53 -22.27 -13.97
N GLY A 120 1.31 -21.75 -14.11
CA GLY A 120 0.37 -21.49 -13.00
C GLY A 120 -0.60 -20.34 -13.29
N HIS A 121 -1.21 -20.30 -14.48
CA HIS A 121 -2.16 -19.26 -14.86
C HIS A 121 -3.50 -19.50 -14.14
N ARG A 122 -3.78 -18.76 -13.06
CA ARG A 122 -5.17 -18.52 -12.63
C ARG A 122 -5.68 -17.30 -13.36
N ALA A 123 -6.70 -17.49 -14.18
CA ALA A 123 -7.40 -16.42 -14.86
C ALA A 123 -8.00 -15.45 -13.84
N HIS A 124 -7.56 -14.20 -13.87
CA HIS A 124 -8.16 -13.10 -13.12
C HIS A 124 -9.37 -12.58 -13.93
N PRO A 125 -10.57 -12.40 -13.34
CA PRO A 125 -11.73 -11.92 -14.09
C PRO A 125 -11.51 -10.49 -14.62
N PRO A 126 -11.97 -10.18 -15.85
CA PRO A 126 -11.83 -8.86 -16.46
C PRO A 126 -12.91 -7.93 -15.90
N GLY A 127 -12.54 -7.08 -14.95
CA GLY A 127 -13.44 -6.08 -14.40
C GLY A 127 -12.72 -5.12 -13.47
N ALA A 128 -12.49 -3.90 -13.96
CA ALA A 128 -11.83 -2.78 -13.31
C ALA A 128 -10.29 -2.92 -13.17
N THR A 129 -9.60 -2.89 -14.30
CA THR A 129 -8.18 -2.54 -14.34
C THR A 129 -8.04 -1.02 -14.16
N CYS A 130 -7.38 -0.61 -13.08
CA CYS A 130 -6.86 0.75 -12.96
C CYS A 130 -5.75 0.93 -14.02
N PRO A 131 -5.93 1.77 -15.06
CA PRO A 131 -5.05 1.77 -16.22
C PRO A 131 -3.62 2.28 -15.94
N GLU A 132 -3.36 2.93 -14.81
CA GLU A 132 -2.06 3.53 -14.51
C GLU A 132 -1.00 2.56 -13.98
N LEU A 133 -1.41 1.42 -13.37
CA LEU A 133 -0.48 0.55 -12.64
C LEU A 133 0.08 -0.64 -13.46
N TYR A 134 -0.58 -1.03 -14.55
CA TYR A 134 -0.06 -2.10 -15.42
C TYR A 134 1.29 -1.73 -16.05
N SER A 135 1.61 -0.43 -16.14
CA SER A 135 2.90 0.04 -16.62
C SER A 135 4.04 -0.12 -15.60
N ILE A 136 3.74 -0.23 -14.29
CA ILE A 136 4.76 -0.34 -13.22
C ILE A 136 5.03 -1.81 -12.85
N ALA A 137 4.05 -2.70 -13.04
CA ALA A 137 4.17 -4.11 -12.67
C ALA A 137 4.81 -5.01 -13.76
N VAL A 138 5.08 -4.48 -14.96
CA VAL A 138 5.58 -5.24 -16.14
C VAL A 138 6.95 -4.72 -16.65
N HIS A 139 7.68 -3.94 -15.85
CA HIS A 139 9.04 -3.49 -16.16
C HIS A 139 10.00 -3.80 -15.00
#